data_AF-A0A0J1GHU4-F1
#
_entry.id   AF-A0A0J1GHU4-F1
#
_cell.length_a   1.000
_cell.length_b   1.000
_cell.length_c   1.000
_cell.angle_alpha   90.00
_cell.angle_beta   90.00
_cell.angle_gamma   90.00
#
_symmetry.space_group_name_H-M   'P 1'
#
loop_
_entity.id
_entity.type
_entity.pdbx_description
1 polymer ?
#
loop_
_entity_poly.entity_id
_entity_poly.type
_entity_poly.pdbx_seq_one_letter_code
_entity_poly.pdbx_strand_id
1 'polypeptide(L)'
;GTHTVTCAVMLLSRWKAADLYLSDVNELVSELSMTRCNDAVRALEREDEHEPYRAVLKGLRSLLTETKEILDAKINGQKLAVKAPLQRVEQLWEPLYACYQSLNESGMGIIADGSLLD
;
A
#
# COMPACT_ATOMS: atom_id res chain seq x y z
N GLY A 1 -30.31 11.35 -15.10
CA GLY A 1 -30.09 11.79 -13.71
C GLY A 1 -29.36 10.79 -12.82
N THR A 2 -28.96 9.60 -13.28
CA THR A 2 -28.41 8.51 -12.43
C THR A 2 -26.88 8.31 -12.54
N HIS A 3 -26.23 8.89 -13.55
CA HIS A 3 -24.78 8.74 -13.76
C HIS A 3 -23.93 9.47 -12.70
N THR A 4 -24.38 10.64 -12.22
CA THR A 4 -23.61 11.46 -11.26
C THR A 4 -23.49 10.81 -9.89
N VAL A 5 -24.57 10.17 -9.41
CA VAL A 5 -24.61 9.49 -8.11
C VAL A 5 -23.69 8.25 -8.11
N THR A 6 -23.70 7.48 -9.21
CA THR A 6 -22.87 6.28 -9.33
C THR A 6 -21.37 6.62 -9.33
N CYS A 7 -20.97 7.70 -10.00
CA CYS A 7 -19.57 8.15 -9.98
C CYS A 7 -19.12 8.62 -8.59
N ALA A 8 -19.98 9.33 -7.84
CA ALA A 8 -19.64 9.80 -6.50
C ALA A 8 -19.43 8.62 -5.52
N VAL A 9 -20.31 7.60 -5.57
CA VAL A 9 -20.19 6.40 -4.73
C VAL A 9 -18.93 5.58 -5.08
N MET A 10 -18.59 5.45 -6.37
CA MET A 10 -17.36 4.75 -6.78
C MET A 10 -16.07 5.47 -6.32
N LEU A 11 -16.06 6.81 -6.33
CA LEU A 11 -14.92 7.58 -5.83
C LEU A 11 -14.78 7.44 -4.30
N LEU A 12 -15.89 7.52 -3.57
CA LEU A 12 -15.89 7.41 -2.12
C LEU A 12 -15.48 6.02 -1.64
N SER A 13 -15.98 4.95 -2.28
CA SER A 13 -15.57 3.57 -1.96
C SER A 13 -14.07 3.34 -2.19
N ARG A 14 -13.52 3.84 -3.31
CA ARG A 14 -12.07 3.81 -3.56
C ARG A 14 -11.28 4.58 -2.53
N TRP A 15 -11.76 5.76 -2.13
CA TRP A 15 -11.11 6.57 -1.10
C TRP A 15 -11.10 5.83 0.23
N LYS A 16 -12.22 5.21 0.62
CA LYS A 16 -12.30 4.47 1.88
C LYS A 16 -11.43 3.22 1.88
N ALA A 17 -11.32 2.51 0.75
CA ALA A 17 -10.39 1.40 0.61
C ALA A 17 -8.93 1.86 0.77
N ALA A 18 -8.53 2.96 0.09
CA ALA A 18 -7.19 3.52 0.24
C ALA A 18 -6.89 3.98 1.68
N ASP A 19 -7.90 4.52 2.38
CA ASP A 19 -7.81 4.91 3.78
C ASP A 19 -7.56 3.71 4.72
N LEU A 20 -8.31 2.62 4.54
CA LEU A 20 -8.10 1.38 5.31
C LEU A 20 -6.71 0.79 5.07
N TYR A 21 -6.34 0.58 3.80
CA TYR A 21 -5.01 0.05 3.46
C TYR A 21 -3.86 0.93 3.96
N LEU A 22 -4.04 2.25 3.98
CA LEU A 22 -3.03 3.15 4.52
C LEU A 22 -2.84 2.96 6.03
N SER A 23 -3.92 2.66 6.77
CA SER A 23 -3.84 2.31 8.19
C SER A 23 -3.02 1.05 8.39
N ASP A 24 -3.39 -0.02 7.69
CA ASP A 24 -2.73 -1.34 7.82
C ASP A 24 -1.25 -1.25 7.44
N VAL A 25 -0.92 -0.55 6.34
CA VAL A 25 0.47 -0.33 5.92
C VAL A 25 1.26 0.47 6.96
N ASN A 26 0.64 1.44 7.65
CA ASN A 26 1.35 2.19 8.70
C ASN A 26 1.70 1.31 9.90
N GLU A 27 0.81 0.40 10.29
CA GLU A 27 1.06 -0.57 11.35
C GLU A 27 2.21 -1.50 10.94
N LEU A 28 2.16 -2.07 9.73
CA LEU A 28 3.23 -2.90 9.17
C LEU A 28 4.59 -2.19 9.12
N VAL A 29 4.63 -0.91 8.72
CA VAL A 29 5.88 -0.12 8.73
C VAL A 29 6.46 -0.02 10.13
N SER A 30 5.62 0.12 11.15
CA SER A 30 6.08 0.22 12.53
C SER A 30 6.66 -1.10 13.05
N GLU A 31 6.06 -2.22 12.65
CA GLU A 31 6.39 -3.56 13.14
C GLU A 31 7.56 -4.24 12.40
N LEU A 32 7.67 -4.08 11.08
CA LEU A 32 8.65 -4.79 10.27
C LEU A 32 10.04 -4.10 10.21
N SER A 33 10.74 -4.05 11.34
CA SER A 33 12.10 -3.48 11.46
C SER A 33 13.24 -4.42 11.06
N MET A 34 12.92 -5.57 10.47
CA MET A 34 13.90 -6.62 10.21
C MET A 34 14.81 -6.29 9.02
N THR A 35 16.07 -6.74 9.10
CA THR A 35 17.12 -6.42 8.12
C THR A 35 17.37 -7.54 7.12
N ARG A 36 17.05 -8.78 7.48
CA ARG A 36 17.22 -9.98 6.63
C ARG A 36 15.98 -10.19 5.75
N CYS A 37 16.19 -10.23 4.44
CA CYS A 37 15.15 -10.51 3.45
C CYS A 37 15.71 -11.32 2.28
N ASN A 38 14.83 -11.80 1.41
CA ASN A 38 15.18 -12.43 0.16
C ASN A 38 15.43 -11.40 -0.97
N ASP A 39 15.92 -11.90 -2.11
CA ASP A 39 16.25 -11.06 -3.27
C ASP A 39 15.03 -10.36 -3.87
N ALA A 40 13.82 -10.91 -3.70
CA ALA A 40 12.60 -10.29 -4.22
C ALA A 40 12.28 -8.98 -3.50
N VAL A 41 12.42 -8.93 -2.17
CA VAL A 41 12.24 -7.68 -1.41
C VAL A 41 13.35 -6.68 -1.74
N ARG A 42 14.60 -7.14 -1.89
CA ARG A 42 15.72 -6.29 -2.34
C ARG A 42 15.55 -5.75 -3.76
N ALA A 43 14.82 -6.43 -4.63
CA ALA A 43 14.51 -5.92 -5.96
C ALA A 43 13.39 -4.85 -5.95
N LEU A 44 12.56 -4.84 -4.90
CA LEU A 44 11.43 -3.92 -4.75
C LEU A 44 11.79 -2.66 -3.96
N GLU A 45 12.85 -2.70 -3.13
CA GLU A 45 13.34 -1.49 -2.48
C GLU A 45 13.87 -0.52 -3.53
N ARG A 46 13.53 0.76 -3.38
CA ARG A 46 14.00 1.82 -4.29
C ARG A 46 15.42 2.27 -3.94
N GLU A 47 15.82 2.03 -2.69
CA GLU A 47 17.10 2.40 -2.10
C GLU A 47 17.58 1.22 -1.26
N ASP A 48 18.90 1.00 -1.24
CA ASP A 48 19.54 -0.04 -0.41
C ASP A 48 19.50 0.39 1.07
N GLU A 49 18.33 0.21 1.68
CA GLU A 49 18.10 0.53 3.08
C GLU A 49 18.52 -0.63 3.99
N HIS A 50 18.90 -0.30 5.22
CA HIS A 50 19.19 -1.29 6.25
C HIS A 50 17.94 -2.11 6.65
N GLU A 51 16.75 -1.50 6.51
CA GLU A 51 15.45 -2.08 6.83
C GLU A 51 14.61 -2.26 5.54
N PRO A 52 14.87 -3.33 4.76
CA PRO A 52 14.34 -3.51 3.40
C PRO A 52 12.80 -3.59 3.36
N TYR A 53 12.16 -4.26 4.32
CA TYR A 53 10.69 -4.32 4.39
C TYR A 53 10.07 -2.94 4.61
N ARG A 54 10.64 -2.14 5.51
CA ARG A 54 10.22 -0.76 5.74
C ARG A 54 10.42 0.10 4.51
N ALA A 55 11.49 -0.07 3.75
CA ALA A 55 11.71 0.66 2.50
C ALA A 55 10.59 0.38 1.48
N VAL A 56 10.27 -0.90 1.27
CA VAL A 56 9.17 -1.32 0.38
C VAL A 56 7.83 -0.74 0.85
N LEU A 57 7.51 -0.88 2.14
CA LEU A 57 6.25 -0.42 2.72
C LEU A 57 6.12 1.11 2.76
N LYS A 58 7.21 1.86 2.99
CA LYS A 58 7.23 3.32 2.84
C LYS A 58 6.86 3.71 1.41
N GLY A 59 7.36 2.98 0.42
CA GLY A 59 7.02 3.18 -0.98
C GLY A 59 5.53 2.96 -1.27
N LEU A 60 4.95 1.93 -0.66
CA LEU A 60 3.52 1.61 -0.76
C LEU A 60 2.65 2.66 -0.05
N ARG A 61 3.07 3.10 1.14
CA ARG A 61 2.44 4.18 1.89
C ARG A 61 2.36 5.46 1.06
N SER A 62 3.46 5.87 0.43
CA SER A 62 3.47 7.07 -0.42
C SER A 62 2.48 6.97 -1.60
N LEU A 63 2.41 5.80 -2.25
CA LEU A 63 1.46 5.53 -3.33
C LEU A 63 0.00 5.64 -2.86
N LEU A 64 -0.31 5.09 -1.68
CA LEU A 64 -1.64 5.14 -1.07
C LEU A 64 -2.01 6.57 -0.65
N THR A 65 -1.08 7.31 -0.03
CA THR A 65 -1.27 8.72 0.34
C THR A 65 -1.61 9.57 -0.88
N GLU A 66 -0.81 9.49 -1.95
CA GLU A 66 -1.04 10.27 -3.19
C GLU A 66 -2.38 9.90 -3.84
N THR A 67 -2.73 8.60 -3.84
CA THR A 67 -4.03 8.12 -4.31
C THR A 67 -5.17 8.73 -3.50
N LYS A 68 -5.07 8.70 -2.17
CA LYS A 68 -6.10 9.24 -1.27
C LYS A 68 -6.27 10.74 -1.46
N GLU A 69 -5.17 11.50 -1.57
CA GLU A 69 -5.20 12.95 -1.83
C GLU A 69 -5.89 13.30 -3.16
N ILE A 70 -5.56 12.58 -4.25
CA ILE A 70 -6.20 12.79 -5.56
C ILE A 70 -7.69 12.44 -5.51
N LEU A 71 -8.06 11.37 -4.80
CA LEU A 71 -9.47 11.00 -4.64
C LEU A 71 -10.22 12.02 -3.79
N ASP A 72 -9.62 12.50 -2.70
CA ASP A 72 -10.21 13.51 -1.83
C ASP A 72 -10.48 14.81 -2.58
N ALA A 73 -9.49 15.30 -3.35
CA ALA A 73 -9.66 16.46 -4.21
C ALA A 73 -10.81 16.27 -5.22
N LYS A 74 -10.93 15.08 -5.83
CA LYS A 74 -12.03 14.77 -6.77
C LYS A 74 -13.39 14.72 -6.10
N ILE A 75 -13.49 14.12 -4.92
CA ILE A 75 -14.73 14.07 -4.12
C ILE A 75 -15.17 15.49 -3.75
N ASN A 76 -14.22 16.36 -3.41
CA ASN A 76 -14.45 17.78 -3.12
C ASN A 76 -14.66 18.66 -4.38
N GLY A 77 -14.77 18.05 -5.56
CA GLY A 77 -15.08 18.76 -6.81
C GLY A 77 -13.90 19.52 -7.45
N GLN A 78 -12.67 19.30 -6.98
CA GLN A 78 -11.49 19.89 -7.59
C GLN A 78 -11.18 19.22 -8.93
N LYS A 79 -10.87 20.04 -9.93
CA LYS A 79 -10.44 19.56 -11.25
C LYS A 79 -8.94 19.31 -11.22
N LEU A 80 -8.56 18.05 -11.00
CA LEU A 80 -7.18 17.60 -11.18
C LEU A 80 -6.98 17.04 -12.59
N ALA A 81 -5.90 17.45 -13.25
CA ALA A 81 -5.47 16.84 -14.52
C ALA A 81 -4.90 15.42 -14.32
N VAL A 82 -4.62 15.03 -13.07
CA VAL A 82 -3.92 13.80 -12.71
C VAL A 82 -4.90 12.70 -12.26
N LYS A 83 -4.63 11.47 -12.68
CA LYS A 83 -5.36 10.27 -12.22
C LYS A 83 -4.68 9.70 -10.98
N ALA A 84 -5.45 9.03 -10.12
CA ALA A 84 -4.87 8.37 -8.96
C ALA A 84 -3.82 7.33 -9.42
N PRO A 85 -2.64 7.29 -8.79
CA PRO A 85 -1.54 6.42 -9.22
C PRO A 85 -1.79 4.95 -8.89
N LEU A 86 -2.55 4.63 -7.83
CA LEU A 86 -3.06 3.29 -7.62
C LEU A 86 -4.23 3.02 -8.57
N GLN A 87 -3.97 2.21 -9.59
CA GLN A 87 -4.95 1.88 -10.63
C GLN A 87 -5.45 0.45 -10.52
N ARG A 88 -4.60 -0.47 -10.08
CA ARG A 88 -4.89 -1.90 -9.97
C ARG A 88 -4.46 -2.45 -8.62
N VAL A 89 -5.13 -3.52 -8.18
CA VAL A 89 -4.89 -4.14 -6.86
C VAL A 89 -3.52 -4.79 -6.76
N GLU A 90 -2.94 -5.21 -7.88
CA GLU A 90 -1.62 -5.85 -7.91
C GLU A 90 -0.51 -4.90 -7.45
N GLN A 91 -0.68 -3.58 -7.67
CA GLN A 91 0.25 -2.56 -7.16
C GLN A 91 0.28 -2.49 -5.62
N LEU A 92 -0.73 -3.05 -4.95
CA LEU A 92 -0.79 -3.23 -3.51
C LEU A 92 -0.35 -4.65 -3.11
N TRP A 93 -0.91 -5.66 -3.77
CA TRP A 93 -0.69 -7.05 -3.42
C TRP A 93 0.74 -7.54 -3.68
N GLU A 94 1.36 -7.17 -4.80
CA GLU A 94 2.73 -7.61 -5.16
C GLU A 94 3.76 -7.27 -4.07
N PRO A 95 3.88 -6.00 -3.58
CA PRO A 95 4.86 -5.68 -2.55
C PRO A 95 4.53 -6.32 -1.19
N LEU A 96 3.25 -6.43 -0.82
CA LEU A 96 2.84 -7.08 0.44
C LEU A 96 3.13 -8.57 0.42
N TYR A 97 2.79 -9.25 -0.68
CA TYR A 97 3.02 -10.67 -0.85
C TYR A 97 4.52 -11.00 -0.89
N ALA A 98 5.33 -10.17 -1.54
CA ALA A 98 6.78 -10.33 -1.52
C ALA A 98 7.34 -10.21 -0.08
N CYS A 99 6.84 -9.25 0.71
CA CYS A 99 7.20 -9.13 2.13
C CYS A 99 6.81 -10.40 2.90
N TYR A 100 5.58 -10.89 2.72
CA TYR A 100 5.09 -12.12 3.35
C TYR A 100 5.97 -13.35 3.03
N GLN A 101 6.25 -13.58 1.75
CA GLN A 101 7.09 -14.69 1.31
C GLN A 101 8.51 -14.60 1.91
N SER A 102 9.11 -13.42 1.89
CA SER A 102 10.45 -13.21 2.42
C SER A 102 10.54 -13.41 3.94
N LEU A 103 9.50 -13.02 4.70
CA LEU A 103 9.45 -13.26 6.14
C LEU A 103 9.35 -14.75 6.44
N ASN A 104 8.52 -15.49 5.70
CA ASN A 104 8.41 -16.93 5.83
C ASN A 104 9.73 -17.64 5.50
N GLU A 105 10.37 -17.29 4.38
CA GLU A 105 11.66 -17.85 3.96
C GLU A 105 12.80 -17.54 4.93
N SER A 106 12.74 -16.39 5.60
CA SER A 106 13.76 -15.98 6.57
C SER A 106 13.55 -16.59 7.97
N GLY A 107 12.56 -17.47 8.13
CA GLY A 107 12.22 -18.10 9.42
C GLY A 107 11.53 -17.17 10.41
N MET A 108 10.98 -16.05 9.92
CA MET A 108 10.27 -15.03 10.70
C MET A 108 8.74 -15.12 10.51
N GLY A 109 8.24 -16.29 10.09
CA GLY A 109 6.82 -16.50 9.77
C GLY A 109 5.85 -16.20 10.91
N ILE A 110 6.29 -16.26 12.17
CA ILE A 110 5.47 -15.86 13.33
C ILE A 110 5.06 -14.37 13.27
N ILE A 111 5.91 -13.52 12.68
CA ILE A 111 5.60 -12.09 12.45
C ILE A 111 4.72 -11.94 11.20
N ALA A 112 4.94 -12.77 10.17
CA ALA A 112 4.11 -12.76 8.96
C ALA A 112 2.67 -13.19 9.22
N ASP A 113 2.48 -14.20 10.08
CA ASP A 113 1.15 -14.76 10.37
C ASP A 113 0.33 -13.90 11.34
N GLY A 114 0.97 -12.97 12.07
CA GLY A 114 0.29 -12.04 12.98
C GLY A 114 -0.04 -10.68 12.37
N SER A 115 0.88 -10.11 11.57
CA SER A 115 0.75 -8.73 11.09
C SER A 115 0.29 -8.58 9.64
N LEU A 116 0.55 -9.58 8.78
CA LEU A 116 0.26 -9.50 7.33
C LEU A 116 -0.99 -10.27 6.89
N LEU A 117 -1.56 -11.10 7.77
CA LEU A 117 -2.74 -11.95 7.48
C LEU A 117 -4.07 -11.39 8.01
N ASP A 118 -4.05 -10.34 8.84
CA ASP A 118 -5.25 -9.66 9.35
C ASP A 118 -5.84 -8.65 8.34
#